data_AF-A0A7K5VUA4-F1
#
_entry.id   AF-A0A7K5VUA4-F1
#
_cell.length_a   1.000
_cell.length_b   1.000
_cell.length_c   1.000
_cell.angle_alpha   90.00
_cell.angle_beta   90.00
_cell.angle_gamma   90.00
#
_symmetry.space_group_name_H-M   'P 1'
#
loop_
_entity.id
_entity.type
_entity.pdbx_description
1 polymer ?
#
loop_
_entity_poly.entity_id
_entity_poly.type
_entity_poly.pdbx_seq_one_letter_code
_entity_poly.pdbx_strand_id
1 'polypeptide(L)'
;RMCPLGWLGVASLCLGTLWAVPAQERRKAEKPKADLTLYENLDLDNYDLTLDNYGEILDLSNYEELYDYGDLAPKIEVGTLAPRPRDPKTLPDLGETTAGTPKLQPPSGAGPVPPAPIPGQALPSCRLCLCLGTSVYCDDADLEHIPALPPDTAYLYARFNRIGAVRAGDFRGLEKLKRIDLSSNSISWADADAFRLLPSLQELLLPENRLTALPELPRSIVRLDARLNRIPSAGLRPEAFRDLKQLQFLHLSDNQLDFIPVPLPESLRSLHLQNNNIRTMHEDTFCDSQDHGQIRRALEDIRLDGNPINLSLFPNAFFCLPRLPTGRF
;
A
#
# COMPACT_ATOMS: atom_id res chain seq x y z
N ARG A 1 -11.48 68.16 -23.36
CA ARG A 1 -12.03 67.95 -24.72
C ARG A 1 -12.49 66.50 -24.78
N MET A 2 -13.67 66.18 -24.23
CA MET A 2 -14.96 66.06 -24.94
C MET A 2 -14.95 65.05 -26.10
N CYS A 3 -15.54 63.88 -25.83
CA CYS A 3 -16.25 62.93 -26.72
C CYS A 3 -17.33 63.62 -27.59
N PRO A 4 -18.24 62.94 -28.35
CA PRO A 4 -18.29 61.64 -29.09
C PRO A 4 -19.03 61.77 -30.47
N LEU A 5 -19.68 60.69 -30.96
CA LEU A 5 -20.68 60.55 -32.06
C LEU A 5 -20.11 60.36 -33.48
N GLY A 6 -20.71 59.58 -34.38
CA GLY A 6 -22.01 58.92 -34.39
C GLY A 6 -22.24 58.22 -35.74
N TRP A 7 -23.32 57.46 -35.81
CA TRP A 7 -23.88 56.74 -36.96
C TRP A 7 -23.84 57.47 -38.31
N LEU A 8 -23.78 56.68 -39.40
CA LEU A 8 -24.76 56.73 -40.49
C LEU A 8 -24.57 55.51 -41.42
N GLY A 9 -25.65 54.74 -41.58
CA GLY A 9 -25.77 53.75 -42.65
C GLY A 9 -26.11 54.42 -43.98
N VAL A 10 -25.70 53.79 -45.07
CA VAL A 10 -26.30 54.00 -46.40
C VAL A 10 -26.45 52.64 -47.05
N ALA A 11 -27.71 52.25 -47.25
CA ALA A 11 -28.10 51.18 -48.14
C ALA A 11 -27.89 51.64 -49.59
N SER A 12 -27.35 50.77 -50.44
CA SER A 12 -27.63 50.84 -51.88
C SER A 12 -27.69 49.45 -52.49
N LEU A 13 -28.71 49.28 -53.30
CA LEU A 13 -29.28 48.07 -53.87
C LEU A 13 -28.48 47.50 -55.06
N CYS A 14 -28.67 46.19 -55.25
CA CYS A 14 -28.77 45.45 -56.51
C CYS A 14 -27.52 45.28 -57.39
N LEU A 15 -27.08 44.03 -57.54
CA LEU A 15 -27.41 43.20 -58.72
C LEU A 15 -27.06 41.74 -58.43
N GLY A 16 -28.01 40.85 -58.65
CA GLY A 16 -27.87 39.42 -58.41
C GLY A 16 -27.13 38.70 -59.53
N THR A 17 -26.54 37.56 -59.18
CA THR A 17 -26.53 36.36 -60.02
C THR A 17 -26.37 35.15 -59.10
N LEU A 18 -27.35 34.23 -59.19
CA LEU A 18 -27.28 32.89 -58.61
C LEU A 18 -26.03 32.17 -59.11
N TRP A 19 -25.22 31.64 -58.19
CA TRP A 19 -24.27 30.58 -58.51
C TRP A 19 -24.58 29.36 -57.66
N ALA A 20 -24.96 28.31 -58.36
CA ALA A 20 -25.31 27.01 -57.86
C ALA A 20 -24.11 26.33 -57.19
N VAL A 21 -24.38 25.69 -56.06
CA VAL A 21 -23.46 24.75 -55.39
C VAL A 21 -23.37 23.48 -56.25
N PRO A 22 -22.18 22.98 -56.63
CA PRO A 22 -22.08 21.71 -57.32
C PRO A 22 -22.30 20.56 -56.34
N ALA A 23 -23.19 19.65 -56.73
CA ALA A 23 -23.46 18.40 -56.05
C ALA A 23 -22.22 17.49 -56.07
N GLN A 24 -21.82 17.04 -54.89
CA GLN A 24 -20.74 16.10 -54.68
C GLN A 24 -21.20 14.69 -55.12
N GLU A 25 -20.46 14.09 -56.06
CA GLU A 25 -20.71 12.75 -56.57
C GLU A 25 -20.74 11.69 -55.45
N ARG A 26 -21.86 10.96 -55.39
CA ARG A 26 -22.00 9.74 -54.59
C ARG A 26 -21.13 8.63 -55.19
N ARG A 27 -19.97 8.37 -54.60
CA ARG A 27 -19.28 7.08 -54.77
C ARG A 27 -19.97 6.01 -53.93
N LYS A 28 -20.46 4.97 -54.61
CA LYS A 28 -21.02 3.74 -54.04
C LYS A 28 -19.96 3.07 -53.15
N ALA A 29 -20.31 2.82 -51.89
CA ALA A 29 -19.57 1.92 -51.02
C ALA A 29 -19.89 0.47 -51.43
N GLU A 30 -18.87 -0.29 -51.82
CA GLU A 30 -18.96 -1.74 -51.92
C GLU A 30 -18.90 -2.35 -50.52
N LYS A 31 -19.90 -3.17 -50.20
CA LYS A 31 -19.94 -4.04 -49.01
C LYS A 31 -18.99 -5.22 -49.23
N PRO A 32 -18.09 -5.56 -48.31
CA PRO A 32 -17.58 -6.92 -48.22
C PRO A 32 -18.70 -7.80 -47.63
N LYS A 33 -19.00 -8.89 -48.33
CA LYS A 33 -19.91 -9.95 -47.90
C LYS A 33 -19.38 -10.57 -46.61
N ALA A 34 -20.24 -10.67 -45.61
CA ALA A 34 -20.05 -11.56 -44.48
C ALA A 34 -20.06 -13.00 -45.01
N ASP A 35 -18.97 -13.72 -44.80
CA ASP A 35 -18.95 -15.18 -44.92
C ASP A 35 -19.36 -15.73 -43.55
N LEU A 36 -20.68 -15.85 -43.38
CA LEU A 36 -21.29 -16.70 -42.36
C LEU A 36 -21.07 -18.14 -42.80
N THR A 37 -20.05 -18.82 -42.28
CA THR A 37 -20.02 -20.28 -42.06
C THR A 37 -18.77 -20.66 -41.28
N LEU A 38 -18.80 -20.62 -39.94
CA LEU A 38 -18.10 -21.62 -39.10
C LEU A 38 -18.47 -21.58 -37.59
N TYR A 39 -19.64 -21.05 -37.24
CA TYR A 39 -20.16 -21.12 -35.87
C TYR A 39 -21.64 -21.49 -35.89
N GLU A 40 -21.94 -22.69 -36.37
CA GLU A 40 -23.16 -23.40 -36.01
C GLU A 40 -22.71 -24.80 -35.54
N ASN A 41 -23.11 -25.15 -34.31
CA ASN A 41 -22.89 -26.41 -33.57
C ASN A 41 -22.07 -26.28 -32.27
N LEU A 42 -22.50 -25.39 -31.38
CA LEU A 42 -22.34 -25.65 -29.94
C LEU A 42 -23.73 -25.50 -29.31
N ASP A 43 -24.35 -26.66 -29.08
CA ASP A 43 -25.63 -26.82 -28.40
C ASP A 43 -25.54 -26.18 -27.00
N LEU A 44 -26.29 -25.09 -26.82
CA LEU A 44 -26.59 -24.48 -25.55
C LEU A 44 -27.81 -25.18 -24.96
N ASP A 45 -27.64 -26.37 -24.38
CA ASP A 45 -28.60 -26.92 -23.44
C ASP A 45 -27.92 -27.98 -22.55
N ASN A 46 -28.13 -27.85 -21.24
CA ASN A 46 -27.87 -28.83 -20.19
C ASN A 46 -26.49 -28.82 -19.49
N TYR A 47 -26.29 -27.82 -18.62
CA TYR A 47 -25.42 -27.97 -17.43
C TYR A 47 -26.28 -27.82 -16.17
N ASP A 48 -27.01 -28.86 -15.83
CA ASP A 48 -27.54 -29.04 -14.48
C ASP A 48 -26.42 -29.65 -13.64
N LEU A 49 -25.78 -28.84 -12.79
CA LEU A 49 -24.71 -29.27 -11.91
C LEU A 49 -25.33 -29.97 -10.70
N THR A 50 -25.41 -31.30 -10.76
CA THR A 50 -25.75 -32.13 -9.59
C THR A 50 -24.63 -32.09 -8.55
N LEU A 51 -25.03 -32.05 -7.27
CA LEU A 51 -24.22 -31.84 -6.06
C LEU A 51 -23.12 -32.90 -5.82
N ASP A 52 -23.05 -33.95 -6.63
CA ASP A 52 -22.22 -35.13 -6.39
C ASP A 52 -20.82 -35.08 -7.03
N ASN A 53 -20.49 -34.02 -7.80
CA ASN A 53 -19.21 -33.95 -8.53
C ASN A 53 -18.16 -32.98 -7.95
N TYR A 54 -18.32 -32.55 -6.70
CA TYR A 54 -17.34 -31.68 -6.00
C TYR A 54 -16.10 -32.43 -5.46
N GLY A 55 -15.99 -33.73 -5.71
CA GLY A 55 -15.01 -34.61 -5.06
C GLY A 55 -13.75 -34.98 -5.85
N GLU A 56 -13.66 -34.74 -7.17
CA GLU A 56 -12.63 -35.38 -8.00
C GLU A 56 -11.63 -34.46 -8.72
N ILE A 57 -11.42 -33.21 -8.29
CA ILE A 57 -10.30 -32.38 -8.81
C ILE A 57 -9.60 -31.60 -7.67
N LEU A 58 -9.31 -32.27 -6.56
CA LEU A 58 -8.34 -31.81 -5.57
C LEU A 58 -7.29 -32.89 -5.39
N ASP A 59 -6.26 -32.86 -6.23
CA ASP A 59 -5.05 -33.65 -6.03
C ASP A 59 -4.25 -33.04 -4.85
N LEU A 60 -4.59 -33.51 -3.65
CA LEU A 60 -4.00 -33.13 -2.36
C LEU A 60 -2.59 -33.71 -2.16
N SER A 61 -2.01 -34.41 -3.14
CA SER A 61 -0.68 -35.02 -3.02
C SER A 61 0.48 -34.01 -3.09
N ASN A 62 0.20 -32.74 -3.43
CA ASN A 62 1.21 -31.68 -3.51
C ASN A 62 1.10 -30.63 -2.39
N TYR A 63 0.36 -30.92 -1.32
CA TYR A 63 0.18 -30.04 -0.16
C TYR A 63 0.84 -30.61 1.10
N GLU A 64 2.08 -31.09 0.96
CA GLU A 64 2.98 -31.36 2.09
C GLU A 64 4.25 -30.52 1.95
N GLU A 65 4.15 -29.21 2.22
CA GLU A 65 5.28 -28.47 2.81
C GLU A 65 5.01 -28.36 4.32
N LEU A 66 5.48 -29.39 5.02
CA LEU A 66 5.48 -29.48 6.47
C LEU A 66 6.46 -28.44 7.03
N TYR A 67 5.97 -27.29 7.50
CA TYR A 67 6.79 -26.34 8.25
C TYR A 67 7.23 -26.97 9.58
N ASP A 68 8.52 -27.29 9.67
CA ASP A 68 9.19 -27.79 10.86
C ASP A 68 9.26 -26.69 11.95
N TYR A 69 8.33 -26.75 12.90
CA TYR A 69 8.30 -25.92 14.11
C TYR A 69 8.98 -26.63 15.30
N GLY A 70 10.10 -27.34 15.06
CA GLY A 70 10.74 -28.20 16.05
C GLY A 70 11.69 -27.57 17.06
N ASP A 71 12.24 -26.36 16.86
CA ASP A 71 13.49 -25.99 17.57
C ASP A 71 13.56 -24.60 18.26
N LEU A 72 12.43 -24.01 18.69
CA LEU A 72 12.46 -22.78 19.50
C LEU A 72 11.67 -22.89 20.80
N ALA A 73 12.00 -23.88 21.62
CA ALA A 73 11.71 -23.85 23.06
C ALA A 73 12.99 -23.52 23.84
N PRO A 74 13.08 -22.39 24.55
CA PRO A 74 14.20 -22.16 25.46
C PRO A 74 14.13 -23.20 26.60
N LYS A 75 15.23 -23.96 26.78
CA LYS A 75 15.44 -24.82 27.94
C LYS A 75 15.31 -24.00 29.21
N ILE A 76 14.27 -24.26 30.00
CA ILE A 76 14.16 -23.78 31.38
C ILE A 76 15.05 -24.69 32.23
N GLU A 77 16.23 -24.22 32.59
CA GLU A 77 17.01 -24.84 33.65
C GLU A 77 16.39 -24.46 35.01
N VAL A 78 15.81 -25.45 35.68
CA VAL A 78 15.22 -25.29 37.01
C VAL A 78 16.35 -25.20 38.03
N GLY A 79 16.75 -23.97 38.35
CA GLY A 79 17.62 -23.68 39.49
C GLY A 79 16.90 -23.97 40.81
N THR A 80 17.51 -24.79 41.65
CA THR A 80 17.02 -25.21 42.97
C THR A 80 16.82 -24.04 43.95
N LEU A 81 15.63 -24.03 44.56
CA LEU A 81 15.16 -23.33 45.76
C LEU A 81 16.20 -22.51 46.57
N ALA A 82 15.99 -21.20 46.64
CA ALA A 82 16.58 -20.34 47.66
C ALA A 82 16.06 -20.74 49.07
N PRO A 83 16.89 -20.78 50.12
CA PRO A 83 16.43 -21.09 51.46
C PRO A 83 15.65 -19.93 52.09
N ARG A 84 14.67 -20.27 52.93
CA ARG A 84 13.80 -19.34 53.67
C ARG A 84 14.59 -18.42 54.62
N PRO A 85 14.18 -17.15 54.80
CA PRO A 85 14.71 -16.32 55.88
C PRO A 85 14.26 -16.87 57.24
N ARG A 86 15.19 -16.97 58.19
CA ARG A 86 14.88 -17.27 59.59
C ARG A 86 14.56 -15.96 60.34
N ASP A 87 13.53 -16.04 61.15
CA ASP A 87 13.02 -15.02 62.07
C ASP A 87 14.02 -14.59 63.17
N PRO A 88 13.75 -13.47 63.86
CA PRO A 88 14.74 -12.54 64.37
C PRO A 88 15.19 -12.90 65.79
N LYS A 89 16.45 -12.58 66.11
CA LYS A 89 16.87 -12.33 67.49
C LYS A 89 18.17 -11.52 67.55
N THR A 90 18.17 -10.65 68.56
CA THR A 90 19.30 -10.02 69.27
C THR A 90 19.80 -8.66 68.76
N LEU A 91 19.42 -7.63 69.53
CA LEU A 91 20.15 -6.37 69.74
C LEU A 91 21.62 -6.65 70.10
N PRO A 92 22.53 -5.71 69.81
CA PRO A 92 23.06 -4.92 70.93
C PRO A 92 23.07 -3.41 70.69
N ASP A 93 22.98 -2.74 71.83
CA ASP A 93 23.08 -1.31 72.14
C ASP A 93 24.44 -0.69 71.78
N LEU A 94 24.45 0.57 71.35
CA LEU A 94 25.54 1.54 71.57
C LEU A 94 25.16 2.93 71.04
N GLY A 95 24.94 3.85 71.98
CA GLY A 95 25.61 5.15 71.94
C GLY A 95 24.79 6.35 71.47
N GLU A 96 24.28 7.10 72.44
CA GLU A 96 23.92 8.52 72.29
C GLU A 96 25.08 9.34 71.72
N THR A 97 24.82 10.17 70.71
CA THR A 97 25.53 11.44 70.56
C THR A 97 24.61 12.52 69.99
N THR A 98 24.82 13.70 70.55
CA THR A 98 24.06 14.93 70.52
C THR A 98 24.03 15.68 69.19
N ALA A 99 22.97 16.48 69.05
CA ALA A 99 22.92 17.82 68.44
C ALA A 99 22.67 17.97 66.92
N GLY A 100 21.67 18.80 66.62
CA GLY A 100 21.69 19.69 65.46
C GLY A 100 20.49 19.60 64.52
N THR A 101 19.40 20.32 64.82
CA THR A 101 18.46 20.77 63.77
C THR A 101 19.08 21.94 63.00
N PRO A 102 18.99 21.92 61.66
CA PRO A 102 18.66 23.16 60.94
C PRO A 102 17.43 22.97 60.05
N LYS A 103 16.49 23.93 60.16
CA LYS A 103 15.40 24.17 59.22
C LYS A 103 15.95 24.41 57.81
N LEU A 104 15.34 23.79 56.81
CA LEU A 104 15.46 24.18 55.40
C LEU A 104 14.07 24.50 54.83
N GLN A 105 13.98 25.67 54.21
CA GLN A 105 12.80 26.27 53.58
C GLN A 105 12.35 25.50 52.33
N PRO A 106 11.09 25.63 51.90
CA PRO A 106 10.62 25.04 50.65
C PRO A 106 11.05 25.91 49.45
N PRO A 107 11.57 25.33 48.35
CA PRO A 107 11.67 26.06 47.10
C PRO A 107 10.31 26.07 46.38
N SER A 108 9.82 27.27 46.13
CA SER A 108 8.73 27.59 45.21
C SER A 108 9.24 27.58 43.77
N GLY A 109 8.42 27.07 42.85
CA GLY A 109 8.45 27.46 41.44
C GLY A 109 9.14 26.51 40.45
N ALA A 110 8.39 25.55 39.92
CA ALA A 110 8.58 25.05 38.55
C ALA A 110 7.21 24.58 38.02
N GLY A 111 6.86 24.99 36.79
CA GLY A 111 5.57 24.73 36.16
C GLY A 111 5.24 23.25 35.93
N PRO A 112 4.08 22.93 35.33
CA PRO A 112 3.65 21.55 35.16
C PRO A 112 4.61 20.80 34.25
N VAL A 113 5.44 19.96 34.86
CA VAL A 113 6.16 18.88 34.19
C VAL A 113 5.09 17.89 33.71
N PRO A 114 5.03 17.52 32.42
CA PRO A 114 4.13 16.47 31.98
C PRO A 114 4.50 15.18 32.72
N PRO A 115 3.53 14.43 33.28
CA PRO A 115 3.84 13.24 34.04
C PRO A 115 4.59 12.23 33.14
N ALA A 116 5.72 11.75 33.65
CA ALA A 116 6.46 10.64 33.06
C ALA A 116 5.51 9.44 32.89
N PRO A 117 5.68 8.61 31.83
CA PRO A 117 4.81 7.47 31.61
C PRO A 117 4.93 6.51 32.80
N ILE A 118 3.80 6.27 33.45
CA ILE A 118 3.69 5.30 34.54
C ILE A 118 3.88 3.90 33.92
N PRO A 119 4.87 3.11 34.34
CA PRO A 119 5.04 1.75 33.86
C PRO A 119 3.99 0.87 34.54
N GLY A 120 2.97 0.45 33.79
CA GLY A 120 1.98 -0.51 34.28
C GLY A 120 0.53 -0.27 33.86
N GLN A 121 0.22 0.71 33.01
CA GLN A 121 -1.10 0.76 32.40
C GLN A 121 -1.14 -0.25 31.25
N ALA A 122 -1.95 -1.31 31.41
CA ALA A 122 -2.35 -2.17 30.32
C ALA A 122 -2.77 -1.28 29.14
N LEU A 123 -2.06 -1.38 28.02
CA LEU A 123 -2.37 -0.60 26.83
C LEU A 123 -3.82 -0.91 26.42
N PRO A 124 -4.66 0.10 26.15
CA PRO A 124 -6.07 -0.09 25.86
C PRO A 124 -6.29 -0.96 24.60
N SER A 125 -5.32 -1.00 23.69
CA SER A 125 -5.35 -1.87 22.51
C SER A 125 -5.51 -3.34 22.86
N CYS A 126 -4.76 -3.89 23.84
CA CYS A 126 -4.85 -5.32 24.20
C CYS A 126 -6.12 -5.69 24.98
N ARG A 127 -7.00 -4.72 25.25
CA ARG A 127 -8.38 -4.99 25.73
C ARG A 127 -9.38 -5.09 24.59
N LEU A 128 -9.13 -4.38 23.49
CA LEU A 128 -9.97 -4.35 22.28
C LEU A 128 -9.52 -5.40 21.27
N CYS A 129 -8.22 -5.72 21.27
CA CYS A 129 -7.54 -6.60 20.34
C CYS A 129 -6.83 -7.73 21.09
N LEU A 130 -6.52 -8.80 20.36
CA LEU A 130 -5.74 -9.91 20.87
C LEU A 130 -4.24 -9.66 20.69
N CYS A 131 -3.50 -9.57 21.79
CA CYS A 131 -2.05 -9.40 21.79
C CYS A 131 -1.35 -10.74 22.10
N LEU A 132 -0.58 -11.27 21.14
CA LEU A 132 0.20 -12.51 21.28
C LEU A 132 1.68 -12.24 20.99
N GLY A 133 2.50 -12.25 22.04
CA GLY A 133 3.92 -11.92 21.93
C GLY A 133 4.11 -10.48 21.43
N THR A 134 4.67 -10.32 20.24
CA THR A 134 4.86 -9.03 19.57
C THR A 134 3.82 -8.75 18.47
N SER A 135 2.80 -9.59 18.36
CA SER A 135 1.74 -9.45 17.35
C SER A 135 0.46 -8.93 17.99
N VAL A 136 -0.20 -7.99 17.32
CA VAL A 136 -1.50 -7.43 17.72
C VAL A 136 -2.51 -7.73 16.63
N TYR A 137 -3.57 -8.47 17.00
CA TYR A 137 -4.66 -8.87 16.12
C TYR A 137 -5.94 -8.13 16.50
N CYS A 138 -6.34 -7.23 15.63
CA CYS A 138 -7.52 -6.36 15.72
C CYS A 138 -8.47 -6.59 14.54
N ASP A 139 -8.44 -7.75 13.88
CA ASP A 139 -9.33 -8.04 12.75
C ASP A 139 -10.80 -7.99 13.21
N ASP A 140 -11.66 -7.35 12.43
CA ASP A 140 -13.12 -7.28 12.67
C ASP A 140 -13.50 -6.79 14.09
N ALA A 141 -12.80 -5.77 14.58
CA ALA A 141 -12.99 -5.19 15.92
C ALA A 141 -13.77 -3.86 15.87
N ASP A 142 -14.47 -3.58 14.76
CA ASP A 142 -15.20 -2.33 14.48
C ASP A 142 -14.36 -1.06 14.74
N LEU A 143 -13.05 -1.12 14.49
CA LEU A 143 -12.15 0.01 14.74
C LEU A 143 -12.38 1.13 13.73
N GLU A 144 -12.56 2.36 14.21
CA GLU A 144 -12.59 3.57 13.36
C GLU A 144 -11.22 4.26 13.28
N HIS A 145 -10.35 3.98 14.24
CA HIS A 145 -9.00 4.53 14.37
C HIS A 145 -8.02 3.47 14.87
N ILE A 146 -6.74 3.66 14.60
CA ILE A 146 -5.68 2.77 15.11
C ILE A 146 -5.53 3.01 16.62
N PRO A 147 -5.71 1.98 17.48
CA PRO A 147 -5.56 2.12 18.92
C PRO A 147 -4.09 2.25 19.32
N ALA A 148 -3.80 2.78 20.51
CA ALA A 148 -2.42 2.89 21.01
C ALA A 148 -1.77 1.50 21.17
N LEU A 149 -0.76 1.21 20.36
CA LEU A 149 -0.12 -0.10 20.28
C LEU A 149 1.01 -0.25 21.32
N PRO A 150 1.27 -1.47 21.82
CA PRO A 150 2.45 -1.74 22.63
C PRO A 150 3.75 -1.38 21.91
N PRO A 151 4.77 -0.82 22.61
CA PRO A 151 6.02 -0.39 21.99
C PRO A 151 6.82 -1.54 21.34
N ASP A 152 6.64 -2.76 21.84
CA ASP A 152 7.30 -3.97 21.32
C ASP A 152 6.56 -4.63 20.14
N THR A 153 5.49 -4.00 19.62
CA THR A 153 4.71 -4.54 18.50
C THR A 153 5.56 -4.64 17.24
N ALA A 154 5.66 -5.85 16.70
CA ALA A 154 6.35 -6.16 15.46
C ALA A 154 5.37 -6.42 14.29
N TYR A 155 4.17 -6.91 14.60
CA TYR A 155 3.15 -7.25 13.60
C TYR A 155 1.80 -6.68 14.03
N LEU A 156 1.16 -5.92 13.14
CA LEU A 156 -0.20 -5.42 13.33
C LEU A 156 -1.10 -5.99 12.24
N TYR A 157 -2.19 -6.62 12.66
CA TYR A 157 -3.27 -7.08 11.79
C TYR A 157 -4.55 -6.37 12.22
N ALA A 158 -5.11 -5.51 11.38
CA ALA A 158 -6.32 -4.75 11.68
C ALA A 158 -7.24 -4.72 10.44
N ARG A 159 -7.50 -5.89 9.86
CA ARG A 159 -8.31 -6.05 8.65
C ARG A 159 -9.80 -5.94 8.96
N PHE A 160 -10.59 -5.66 7.93
CA PHE A 160 -12.06 -5.65 8.02
C PHE A 160 -12.60 -4.70 9.09
N ASN A 161 -11.92 -3.57 9.29
CA ASN A 161 -12.36 -2.52 10.19
C ASN A 161 -12.93 -1.33 9.41
N ARG A 162 -13.22 -0.22 10.11
CA ARG A 162 -13.77 1.01 9.55
C ARG A 162 -12.77 2.16 9.65
N ILE A 163 -11.47 1.84 9.65
CA ILE A 163 -10.42 2.85 9.82
C ILE A 163 -10.47 3.80 8.64
N GLY A 164 -10.71 5.08 8.92
CA GLY A 164 -10.87 6.11 7.88
C GLY A 164 -9.58 6.84 7.51
N ALA A 165 -8.60 6.85 8.41
CA ALA A 165 -7.37 7.60 8.24
C ALA A 165 -6.22 7.00 9.06
N VAL A 166 -5.00 7.21 8.59
CA VAL A 166 -3.76 6.88 9.32
C VAL A 166 -2.98 8.14 9.60
N ARG A 167 -2.70 8.41 10.87
CA ARG A 167 -1.99 9.61 11.32
C ARG A 167 -0.54 9.33 11.64
N ALA A 168 0.30 10.37 11.55
CA ALA A 168 1.72 10.28 11.92
C ALA A 168 1.96 9.82 13.36
N GLY A 169 1.01 10.11 14.25
CA GLY A 169 1.08 9.70 15.66
C GLY A 169 0.76 8.22 15.91
N ASP A 170 0.08 7.52 15.01
CA ASP A 170 -0.50 6.20 15.27
C ASP A 170 0.59 5.13 15.49
N PHE A 171 1.74 5.29 14.84
CA PHE A 171 2.88 4.36 14.93
C PHE A 171 4.12 4.95 15.59
N ARG A 172 3.97 6.07 16.30
CA ARG A 172 5.12 6.78 16.89
C ARG A 172 5.84 5.91 17.92
N GLY A 173 7.15 5.71 17.73
CA GLY A 173 8.00 4.97 18.64
C GLY A 173 7.96 3.43 18.46
N LEU A 174 7.26 2.92 17.44
CA LEU A 174 7.20 1.48 17.14
C LEU A 174 8.38 1.05 16.26
N GLU A 175 9.59 1.11 16.81
CA GLU A 175 10.84 0.84 16.07
C GLU A 175 10.97 -0.60 15.58
N LYS A 176 10.25 -1.53 16.21
CA LYS A 176 10.26 -2.97 15.90
C LYS A 176 9.18 -3.39 14.90
N LEU A 177 8.33 -2.47 14.46
CA LEU A 177 7.20 -2.78 13.58
C LEU A 177 7.73 -3.20 12.19
N LYS A 178 7.42 -4.43 11.79
CA LYS A 178 7.88 -5.06 10.54
C LYS A 178 6.77 -5.20 9.51
N ARG A 179 5.54 -5.46 9.95
CA ARG A 179 4.38 -5.64 9.08
C ARG A 179 3.18 -4.89 9.63
N ILE A 180 2.49 -4.20 8.73
CA ILE A 180 1.20 -3.56 8.96
C ILE A 180 0.22 -4.10 7.93
N ASP A 181 -0.87 -4.70 8.40
CA ASP A 181 -1.99 -5.14 7.57
C ASP A 181 -3.26 -4.37 7.93
N LEU A 182 -3.69 -3.51 7.01
CA LEU A 182 -4.87 -2.66 7.09
C LEU A 182 -5.83 -2.95 5.93
N SER A 183 -5.81 -4.18 5.41
CA SER A 183 -6.65 -4.63 4.31
C SER A 183 -8.15 -4.43 4.60
N SER A 184 -8.93 -4.14 3.55
CA SER A 184 -10.40 -4.05 3.62
C SER A 184 -10.88 -3.10 4.73
N ASN A 185 -10.37 -1.86 4.70
CA ASN A 185 -10.78 -0.77 5.59
C ASN A 185 -11.43 0.36 4.76
N SER A 186 -11.65 1.53 5.36
CA SER A 186 -12.17 2.71 4.67
C SER A 186 -11.15 3.85 4.60
N ILE A 187 -9.86 3.52 4.57
CA ILE A 187 -8.78 4.52 4.65
C ILE A 187 -8.81 5.38 3.39
N SER A 188 -9.17 6.65 3.54
CA SER A 188 -9.20 7.60 2.41
C SER A 188 -7.93 8.43 2.31
N TRP A 189 -7.22 8.60 3.43
CA TRP A 189 -5.99 9.38 3.49
C TRP A 189 -5.05 8.87 4.59
N ALA A 190 -3.75 9.09 4.40
CA ALA A 190 -2.71 8.87 5.40
C ALA A 190 -1.80 10.10 5.44
N ASP A 191 -1.36 10.50 6.64
CA ASP A 191 -0.32 11.53 6.78
C ASP A 191 0.92 11.13 5.98
N ALA A 192 1.60 12.10 5.37
CA ALA A 192 2.74 11.84 4.50
C ALA A 192 3.83 11.04 5.22
N ASP A 193 4.17 11.42 6.46
CA ASP A 193 5.21 10.81 7.27
C ASP A 193 4.74 9.64 8.15
N ALA A 194 3.49 9.17 8.00
CA ALA A 194 2.90 8.13 8.84
C ALA A 194 3.72 6.84 8.91
N PHE A 195 4.32 6.43 7.78
CA PHE A 195 5.13 5.21 7.70
C PHE A 195 6.63 5.49 7.54
N ARG A 196 7.00 6.71 7.15
CA ARG A 196 8.38 7.08 6.80
C ARG A 196 9.37 6.87 7.94
N LEU A 197 8.93 7.12 9.18
CA LEU A 197 9.76 7.06 10.39
C LEU A 197 9.84 5.66 11.00
N LEU A 198 9.33 4.62 10.33
CA LEU A 198 9.38 3.25 10.82
C LEU A 198 10.60 2.51 10.25
N PRO A 199 11.71 2.41 10.99
CA PRO A 199 12.99 1.94 10.44
C PRO A 199 12.95 0.46 10.04
N SER A 200 12.11 -0.35 10.68
CA SER A 200 12.05 -1.80 10.48
C SER A 200 10.88 -2.26 9.60
N LEU A 201 10.05 -1.35 9.09
CA LEU A 201 8.84 -1.72 8.36
C LEU A 201 9.20 -2.30 6.98
N GLN A 202 8.88 -3.57 6.79
CA GLN A 202 9.18 -4.34 5.58
C GLN A 202 7.94 -4.57 4.73
N GLU A 203 6.77 -4.67 5.34
CA GLU A 203 5.53 -4.97 4.63
C GLU A 203 4.38 -4.06 5.03
N LEU A 204 3.78 -3.43 4.01
CA LEU A 204 2.61 -2.58 4.16
C LEU A 204 1.50 -3.07 3.24
N LEU A 205 0.42 -3.57 3.83
CA LEU A 205 -0.75 -4.09 3.13
C LEU A 205 -1.92 -3.13 3.37
N LEU A 206 -2.36 -2.50 2.30
CA LEU A 206 -3.48 -1.56 2.21
C LEU A 206 -4.50 -1.94 1.12
N PRO A 207 -4.66 -3.21 0.69
CA PRO A 207 -5.62 -3.53 -0.36
C PRO A 207 -7.05 -3.21 0.08
N GLU A 208 -7.93 -2.94 -0.88
CA GLU A 208 -9.37 -2.70 -0.64
C GLU A 208 -9.62 -1.54 0.32
N ASN A 209 -9.00 -0.39 0.02
CA ASN A 209 -9.21 0.86 0.75
C ASN A 209 -9.73 1.95 -0.21
N ARG A 210 -9.68 3.22 0.21
CA ARG A 210 -10.18 4.37 -0.56
C ARG A 210 -9.10 5.42 -0.77
N LEU A 211 -7.83 5.03 -0.73
CA LEU A 211 -6.70 5.94 -0.83
C LEU A 211 -6.72 6.67 -2.17
N THR A 212 -6.57 7.99 -2.11
CA THR A 212 -6.39 8.85 -3.30
C THR A 212 -4.95 9.30 -3.49
N ALA A 213 -4.06 8.97 -2.55
CA ALA A 213 -2.63 9.23 -2.62
C ALA A 213 -1.88 8.19 -1.81
N LEU A 214 -0.66 7.87 -2.26
CA LEU A 214 0.23 6.96 -1.54
C LEU A 214 1.09 7.75 -0.54
N PRO A 215 1.17 7.35 0.74
CA PRO A 215 2.00 8.00 1.73
C PRO A 215 3.50 7.78 1.46
N GLU A 216 4.36 8.48 2.19
CA GLU A 216 5.81 8.25 2.08
C GLU A 216 6.19 6.90 2.71
N LEU A 217 6.93 6.10 1.94
CA LEU A 217 7.36 4.77 2.37
C LEU A 217 8.74 4.84 3.04
N PRO A 218 8.99 3.98 4.05
CA PRO A 218 10.32 3.85 4.63
C PRO A 218 11.26 3.10 3.68
N ARG A 219 12.56 3.37 3.78
CA ARG A 219 13.59 2.75 2.91
C ARG A 219 13.75 1.25 3.11
N SER A 220 13.28 0.72 4.24
CA SER A 220 13.31 -0.70 4.59
C SER A 220 12.17 -1.52 3.98
N ILE A 221 11.23 -0.88 3.27
CA ILE A 221 10.09 -1.56 2.69
C ILE A 221 10.53 -2.57 1.62
N VAL A 222 9.97 -3.78 1.72
CA VAL A 222 10.21 -4.92 0.82
C VAL A 222 8.96 -5.22 -0.01
N ARG A 223 7.78 -5.11 0.60
CA ARG A 223 6.49 -5.36 -0.05
C ARG A 223 5.51 -4.23 0.23
N LEU A 224 4.97 -3.67 -0.83
CA LEU A 224 3.82 -2.78 -0.80
C LEU A 224 2.68 -3.39 -1.60
N ASP A 225 1.53 -3.55 -0.95
CA ASP A 225 0.28 -3.93 -1.59
C ASP A 225 -0.76 -2.84 -1.32
N ALA A 226 -1.08 -2.04 -2.33
CA ALA A 226 -2.12 -1.02 -2.28
C ALA A 226 -3.12 -1.20 -3.44
N ARG A 227 -3.41 -2.45 -3.79
CA ARG A 227 -4.41 -2.81 -4.80
C ARG A 227 -5.82 -2.36 -4.41
N LEU A 228 -6.74 -2.29 -5.36
CA LEU A 228 -8.17 -2.01 -5.10
C LEU A 228 -8.35 -0.72 -4.28
N ASN A 229 -7.71 0.35 -4.73
CA ASN A 229 -7.79 1.68 -4.14
C ASN A 229 -8.26 2.68 -5.22
N ARG A 230 -8.09 3.98 -4.98
CA ARG A 230 -8.50 5.04 -5.92
C ARG A 230 -7.34 5.98 -6.22
N ILE A 231 -6.13 5.45 -6.28
CA ILE A 231 -4.90 6.25 -6.41
C ILE A 231 -4.75 6.66 -7.88
N PRO A 232 -4.89 7.96 -8.22
CA PRO A 232 -4.52 8.45 -9.53
C PRO A 232 -3.02 8.64 -9.61
N SER A 233 -2.47 8.81 -10.82
CA SER A 233 -1.05 9.10 -10.98
C SER A 233 -0.57 10.36 -10.23
N ALA A 234 -1.44 11.38 -10.08
CA ALA A 234 -1.14 12.58 -9.29
C ALA A 234 -1.08 12.32 -7.77
N GLY A 235 -1.61 11.18 -7.30
CA GLY A 235 -1.53 10.72 -5.92
C GLY A 235 -0.18 10.06 -5.59
N LEU A 236 0.69 9.86 -6.58
CA LEU A 236 2.04 9.38 -6.40
C LEU A 236 3.02 10.56 -6.46
N ARG A 237 3.93 10.64 -5.49
CA ARG A 237 4.99 11.65 -5.54
C ARG A 237 5.96 11.34 -6.69
N PRO A 238 6.54 12.38 -7.32
CA PRO A 238 7.64 12.19 -8.25
C PRO A 238 8.76 11.39 -7.58
N GLU A 239 9.29 10.40 -8.30
CA GLU A 239 10.36 9.53 -7.81
C GLU A 239 10.08 8.79 -6.49
N ALA A 240 8.80 8.56 -6.15
CA ALA A 240 8.41 7.94 -4.87
C ALA A 240 9.09 6.60 -4.56
N PHE A 241 9.49 5.84 -5.58
CA PHE A 241 10.09 4.51 -5.43
C PHE A 241 11.60 4.47 -5.67
N ARG A 242 12.24 5.59 -6.05
CA ARG A 242 13.66 5.65 -6.44
C ARG A 242 14.62 5.14 -5.37
N ASP A 243 14.38 5.56 -4.13
CA ASP A 243 15.26 5.28 -2.99
C ASP A 243 14.96 3.94 -2.31
N LEU A 244 13.94 3.20 -2.75
CA LEU A 244 13.46 1.99 -2.10
C LEU A 244 14.21 0.75 -2.57
N LYS A 245 15.51 0.70 -2.27
CA LYS A 245 16.46 -0.33 -2.74
C LYS A 245 16.18 -1.75 -2.24
N GLN A 246 15.24 -1.91 -1.31
CA GLN A 246 14.82 -3.22 -0.79
C GLN A 246 13.46 -3.66 -1.34
N LEU A 247 12.74 -2.79 -2.06
CA LEU A 247 11.40 -3.07 -2.56
C LEU A 247 11.47 -4.14 -3.65
N GLN A 248 10.78 -5.24 -3.42
CA GLN A 248 10.72 -6.40 -4.32
C GLN A 248 9.32 -6.59 -4.90
N PHE A 249 8.28 -6.25 -4.15
CA PHE A 249 6.89 -6.46 -4.55
C PHE A 249 6.14 -5.13 -4.51
N LEU A 250 5.70 -4.65 -5.67
CA LEU A 250 4.90 -3.44 -5.80
C LEU A 250 3.58 -3.77 -6.49
N HIS A 251 2.50 -3.81 -5.71
CA HIS A 251 1.17 -4.16 -6.20
C HIS A 251 0.24 -2.94 -6.11
N LEU A 252 -0.11 -2.38 -7.26
CA LEU A 252 -0.98 -1.21 -7.41
C LEU A 252 -2.11 -1.47 -8.44
N SER A 253 -2.50 -2.74 -8.61
CA SER A 253 -3.62 -3.09 -9.48
C SER A 253 -4.93 -2.48 -9.02
N ASP A 254 -5.88 -2.35 -9.94
CA ASP A 254 -7.23 -1.86 -9.64
C ASP A 254 -7.19 -0.49 -8.96
N ASN A 255 -6.46 0.44 -9.58
CA ASN A 255 -6.31 1.83 -9.18
C ASN A 255 -6.67 2.74 -10.38
N GLN A 256 -6.24 4.01 -10.35
CA GLN A 256 -6.58 5.00 -11.38
C GLN A 256 -5.32 5.59 -12.02
N LEU A 257 -4.24 4.82 -12.12
CA LEU A 257 -2.96 5.28 -12.67
C LEU A 257 -3.06 5.49 -14.18
N ASP A 258 -2.62 6.65 -14.67
CA ASP A 258 -2.57 6.99 -16.10
C ASP A 258 -1.22 6.63 -16.75
N PHE A 259 -0.19 6.38 -15.94
CA PHE A 259 1.16 6.01 -16.35
C PHE A 259 1.84 5.11 -15.32
N ILE A 260 2.85 4.36 -15.76
CA ILE A 260 3.70 3.53 -14.89
C ILE A 260 4.59 4.46 -14.03
N PRO A 261 4.64 4.30 -12.69
CA PRO A 261 5.44 5.17 -11.85
C PRO A 261 6.93 4.93 -12.06
N VAL A 262 7.67 5.99 -12.41
CA VAL A 262 9.11 5.96 -12.67
C VAL A 262 9.87 6.92 -11.73
N PRO A 263 11.15 6.62 -11.38
CA PRO A 263 11.86 5.38 -11.69
C PRO A 263 11.46 4.24 -10.74
N LEU A 264 11.41 3.02 -11.29
CA LEU A 264 11.23 1.79 -10.53
C LEU A 264 12.56 1.33 -9.91
N PRO A 265 12.61 0.82 -8.68
CA PRO A 265 13.85 0.36 -8.05
C PRO A 265 14.42 -0.89 -8.74
N GLU A 266 15.74 -1.03 -8.76
CA GLU A 266 16.42 -2.19 -9.38
C GLU A 266 16.17 -3.51 -8.66
N SER A 267 15.81 -3.45 -7.38
CA SER A 267 15.48 -4.62 -6.55
C SER A 267 14.12 -5.25 -6.89
N LEU A 268 13.31 -4.58 -7.73
CA LEU A 268 11.93 -4.97 -7.97
C LEU A 268 11.85 -6.32 -8.69
N ARG A 269 11.00 -7.21 -8.17
CA ARG A 269 10.78 -8.55 -8.69
C ARG A 269 9.41 -8.75 -9.31
N SER A 270 8.40 -8.16 -8.70
CA SER A 270 7.00 -8.25 -9.12
C SER A 270 6.39 -6.86 -9.15
N LEU A 271 5.81 -6.50 -10.30
CA LEU A 271 5.10 -5.27 -10.55
C LEU A 271 3.70 -5.56 -11.09
N HIS A 272 2.68 -5.29 -10.28
CA HIS A 272 1.28 -5.50 -10.65
C HIS A 272 0.59 -4.16 -10.83
N LEU A 273 0.21 -3.85 -12.07
CA LEU A 273 -0.46 -2.61 -12.47
C LEU A 273 -1.74 -2.87 -13.27
N GLN A 274 -2.27 -4.10 -13.24
CA GLN A 274 -3.47 -4.45 -13.99
C GLN A 274 -4.69 -3.61 -13.59
N ASN A 275 -5.64 -3.45 -14.50
CA ASN A 275 -6.88 -2.69 -14.29
C ASN A 275 -6.62 -1.25 -13.80
N ASN A 276 -5.78 -0.52 -14.53
CA ASN A 276 -5.55 0.91 -14.35
C ASN A 276 -5.93 1.65 -15.66
N ASN A 277 -5.59 2.94 -15.76
CA ASN A 277 -5.82 3.77 -16.93
C ASN A 277 -4.53 4.05 -17.72
N ILE A 278 -3.54 3.16 -17.67
CA ILE A 278 -2.22 3.39 -18.26
C ILE A 278 -2.35 3.41 -19.78
N ARG A 279 -1.99 4.54 -20.40
CA ARG A 279 -2.08 4.73 -21.87
C ARG A 279 -0.73 4.74 -22.56
N THR A 280 0.30 5.19 -21.85
CA THR A 280 1.62 5.45 -22.41
C THR A 280 2.71 5.05 -21.43
N MET A 281 3.90 4.79 -21.95
CA MET A 281 5.12 4.64 -21.15
C MET A 281 6.33 5.20 -21.92
N HIS A 282 7.44 5.43 -21.22
CA HIS A 282 8.68 5.88 -21.82
C HIS A 282 9.63 4.71 -22.11
N GLU A 283 10.60 4.91 -22.99
CA GLU A 283 11.60 3.88 -23.34
C GLU A 283 12.48 3.50 -22.15
N ASP A 284 12.64 4.39 -21.18
CA ASP A 284 13.41 4.20 -19.96
C ASP A 284 12.56 3.71 -18.76
N THR A 285 11.30 3.30 -19.00
CA THR A 285 10.38 2.90 -17.92
C THR A 285 10.90 1.72 -17.12
N PHE A 286 11.43 0.70 -17.80
CA PHE A 286 11.98 -0.50 -17.18
C PHE A 286 13.50 -0.61 -17.33
N CYS A 287 14.05 -0.05 -18.41
CA CYS A 287 15.45 -0.21 -18.81
C CYS A 287 16.18 1.12 -18.70
N ASP A 288 17.44 1.11 -18.28
CA ASP A 288 18.25 2.32 -18.38
C ASP A 288 18.60 2.58 -19.85
N SER A 289 18.12 3.71 -20.37
CA SER A 289 18.45 4.19 -21.72
C SER A 289 19.95 4.42 -21.92
N GLN A 290 20.74 4.56 -20.85
CA GLN A 290 22.19 4.76 -20.92
C GLN A 290 23.00 3.47 -20.81
N ASP A 291 22.42 2.38 -20.30
CA ASP A 291 23.09 1.09 -20.14
C ASP A 291 22.31 -0.05 -20.81
N HIS A 292 22.54 -0.17 -22.11
CA HIS A 292 21.94 -1.22 -22.94
C HIS A 292 22.46 -2.64 -22.60
N GLY A 293 23.51 -2.76 -21.78
CA GLY A 293 24.04 -4.03 -21.31
C GLY A 293 23.36 -4.54 -20.03
N GLN A 294 22.61 -3.67 -19.35
CA GLN A 294 21.94 -4.02 -18.11
C GLN A 294 20.75 -4.95 -18.39
N ILE A 295 20.74 -6.12 -17.76
CA ILE A 295 19.58 -7.03 -17.77
C ILE A 295 18.95 -7.01 -16.39
N ARG A 296 17.67 -6.63 -16.30
CA ARG A 296 16.88 -6.65 -15.08
C ARG A 296 16.40 -8.06 -14.74
N ARG A 297 17.35 -8.94 -14.38
CA ARG A 297 17.06 -10.34 -14.06
C ARG A 297 16.11 -10.53 -12.89
N ALA A 298 16.12 -9.59 -11.94
CA ALA A 298 15.25 -9.66 -10.76
C ALA A 298 13.77 -9.45 -11.12
N LEU A 299 13.46 -8.63 -12.13
CA LEU A 299 12.10 -8.27 -12.50
C LEU A 299 11.50 -9.37 -13.38
N GLU A 300 10.81 -10.31 -12.74
CA GLU A 300 10.33 -11.55 -13.36
C GLU A 300 8.85 -11.51 -13.73
N ASP A 301 8.07 -10.71 -13.00
CA ASP A 301 6.61 -10.69 -13.08
C ASP A 301 6.10 -9.26 -13.24
N ILE A 302 5.67 -8.93 -14.46
CA ILE A 302 5.08 -7.64 -14.79
C ILE A 302 3.68 -7.88 -15.35
N ARG A 303 2.68 -7.30 -14.69
CA ARG A 303 1.28 -7.39 -15.11
C ARG A 303 0.75 -6.01 -15.49
N LEU A 304 0.30 -5.90 -16.73
CA LEU A 304 -0.25 -4.68 -17.31
C LEU A 304 -1.64 -4.90 -17.93
N ASP A 305 -2.25 -6.08 -17.73
CA ASP A 305 -3.60 -6.39 -18.25
C ASP A 305 -4.66 -5.37 -17.85
N GLY A 306 -5.67 -5.18 -18.70
CA GLY A 306 -6.77 -4.26 -18.39
C GLY A 306 -6.36 -2.78 -18.37
N ASN A 307 -5.27 -2.41 -19.05
CA ASN A 307 -4.88 -1.03 -19.31
C ASN A 307 -5.00 -0.70 -20.80
N PRO A 308 -5.41 0.54 -21.16
CA PRO A 308 -5.50 0.99 -22.55
C PRO A 308 -4.14 1.33 -23.19
N ILE A 309 -3.08 0.57 -22.88
CA ILE A 309 -1.73 0.77 -23.41
C ILE A 309 -1.48 -0.16 -24.60
N ASN A 310 -0.95 0.41 -25.68
CA ASN A 310 -0.47 -0.39 -26.81
C ASN A 310 1.04 -0.65 -26.66
N LEU A 311 1.39 -1.84 -26.17
CA LEU A 311 2.79 -2.22 -25.92
C LEU A 311 3.65 -2.23 -27.20
N SER A 312 3.05 -2.46 -28.38
CA SER A 312 3.79 -2.51 -29.65
C SER A 312 4.39 -1.15 -30.06
N LEU A 313 3.92 -0.05 -29.47
CA LEU A 313 4.47 1.29 -29.71
C LEU A 313 5.79 1.54 -28.96
N PHE A 314 6.14 0.68 -28.00
CA PHE A 314 7.26 0.90 -27.08
C PHE A 314 8.18 -0.34 -26.97
N PRO A 315 8.68 -0.90 -28.09
CA PRO A 315 9.52 -2.09 -28.06
C PRO A 315 10.81 -1.86 -27.26
N ASN A 316 11.32 -0.63 -27.26
CA ASN A 316 12.55 -0.24 -26.59
C ASN A 316 12.48 -0.35 -25.06
N ALA A 317 11.27 -0.24 -24.49
CA ALA A 317 11.07 -0.28 -23.05
C ALA A 317 11.33 -1.65 -22.41
N PHE A 318 11.52 -2.71 -23.20
CA PHE A 318 11.56 -4.09 -22.70
C PHE A 318 12.87 -4.83 -22.96
N PHE A 319 13.85 -4.24 -23.65
CA PHE A 319 15.07 -4.96 -24.08
C PHE A 319 15.90 -5.54 -22.93
N CYS A 320 15.91 -4.87 -21.78
CA CYS A 320 16.61 -5.32 -20.58
C CYS A 320 15.85 -6.41 -19.80
N LEU A 321 14.61 -6.71 -20.16
CA LEU A 321 13.76 -7.61 -19.38
C LEU A 321 13.95 -9.06 -19.81
N PRO A 322 14.05 -10.00 -18.85
CA PRO A 322 14.11 -11.42 -19.18
C PRO A 322 12.78 -11.95 -19.73
N ARG A 323 11.66 -11.30 -19.39
CA ARG A 323 10.31 -11.65 -19.83
C ARG A 323 9.50 -10.39 -20.11
N LEU A 324 8.64 -10.46 -21.13
CA LEU A 324 7.72 -9.38 -21.47
C LEU A 324 6.58 -9.31 -20.44
N PRO A 325 5.94 -8.12 -20.28
CA PRO A 325 4.73 -8.00 -19.49
C PRO A 325 3.65 -8.97 -19.95
N THR A 326 2.94 -9.55 -18.98
CA THR A 326 1.85 -10.49 -19.22
C THR A 326 0.50 -9.78 -19.12
N GLY A 327 -0.48 -10.28 -19.88
CA GLY A 327 -1.84 -9.76 -19.81
C GLY A 327 -2.70 -9.98 -21.05
N ARG A 328 -3.99 -9.67 -20.91
CA ARG A 328 -4.91 -9.41 -22.03
C ARG A 328 -4.98 -7.90 -22.24
N PHE A 329 -4.62 -7.46 -23.44
CA PHE A 329 -4.47 -6.06 -23.84
C PHE A 329 -5.55 -5.67 -24.84
#